data_AF-A0A960VX77-F1
#
_entry.id   AF-A0A960VX77-F1
#
_cell.length_a   1.000
_cell.length_b   1.000
_cell.length_c   1.000
_cell.angle_alpha   90.00
_cell.angle_beta   90.00
_cell.angle_gamma   90.00
#
_symmetry.space_group_name_H-M   'P 1'
#
loop_
_entity.id
_entity.type
_entity.pdbx_description
1 polymer ?
#
loop_
_entity_poly.entity_id
_entity_poly.type
_entity_poly.pdbx_seq_one_letter_code
_entity_poly.pdbx_strand_id
1 'polypeptide(L)'
;MNPQIPVDYTEYTKQSFGKLCDKIYECYFSYYRTIPKELQKKLSIQNCKQKLLENLDKKIALHNSKTKLLAVQCYEKMLESSCKKFMMVSYAEPSCYSLRKENKSFLKNLAE
;
A
#
# COMPACT_ATOMS: atom_id res chain seq x y z
N MET A 1 14.19 -6.49 14.51
CA MET A 1 13.51 -5.55 15.40
C MET A 1 12.01 -5.85 15.33
N ASN A 2 11.29 -5.83 16.46
CA ASN A 2 9.83 -5.94 16.43
C ASN A 2 9.26 -4.61 15.92
N PRO A 3 8.46 -4.59 14.86
CA PRO A 3 7.92 -3.34 14.33
C PRO A 3 7.01 -2.69 15.37
N GLN A 4 7.15 -1.38 15.52
CA GLN A 4 6.36 -0.56 16.43
C GLN A 4 5.48 0.37 15.62
N ILE A 5 4.31 0.74 16.17
CA ILE A 5 3.44 1.74 15.52
C ILE A 5 4.16 3.09 15.61
N PRO A 6 4.42 3.77 14.48
CA PRO A 6 5.02 5.10 14.48
C PRO A 6 4.17 6.11 15.25
N VAL A 7 4.84 7.06 15.92
CA VAL A 7 4.19 8.14 16.70
C VAL A 7 3.22 8.93 15.81
N ASP A 8 3.66 9.29 14.60
CA ASP A 8 2.79 9.84 13.55
C ASP A 8 2.52 8.78 12.48
N TYR A 9 1.52 7.94 12.76
CA TYR A 9 1.10 6.87 11.85
C TYR A 9 0.56 7.41 10.51
N THR A 10 -0.06 8.59 10.52
CA THR A 10 -0.63 9.20 9.30
C THR A 10 0.48 9.62 8.36
N GLU A 11 1.46 10.34 8.88
CA GLU A 11 2.63 10.76 8.09
C GLU A 11 3.45 9.57 7.63
N TYR A 12 3.67 8.57 8.51
CA TYR A 12 4.31 7.31 8.11
C TYR A 12 3.58 6.64 6.94
N THR A 13 2.25 6.58 6.97
CA THR A 13 1.45 5.96 5.91
C THR A 13 1.57 6.74 4.60
N LYS A 14 1.54 8.08 4.65
CA LYS A 14 1.76 8.94 3.47
C LYS A 14 3.11 8.68 2.81
N GLN A 15 4.17 8.66 3.62
CA GLN A 15 5.53 8.42 3.13
C GLN A 15 5.70 7.00 2.58
N SER A 16 5.14 6.01 3.27
CA SER A 16 5.14 4.61 2.85
C SER A 16 4.45 4.44 1.50
N PHE A 17 3.30 5.07 1.30
CA PHE A 17 2.58 5.06 0.03
C PHE A 17 3.36 5.70 -1.10
N GLY A 18 4.04 6.83 -0.83
CA GLY A 18 4.95 7.44 -1.78
C GLY A 18 6.02 6.46 -2.27
N LYS A 19 6.72 5.83 -1.32
CA LYS A 19 7.78 4.83 -1.60
C LYS A 19 7.24 3.59 -2.32
N LEU A 20 6.03 3.13 -1.97
CA LEU A 20 5.41 1.99 -2.63
C LEU A 20 5.05 2.30 -4.09
N CYS A 21 4.55 3.50 -4.40
CA CYS A 21 4.34 3.93 -5.79
C CYS A 21 5.65 3.97 -6.57
N ASP A 22 6.71 4.51 -5.96
CA ASP A 22 8.04 4.55 -6.58
C ASP A 22 8.56 3.15 -6.86
N LYS A 23 8.38 2.21 -5.93
CA LYS A 23 8.76 0.82 -6.08
C LYS A 23 7.96 0.07 -7.15
N ILE A 24 6.65 0.28 -7.22
CA ILE A 24 5.82 -0.28 -8.29
C ILE A 24 6.34 0.22 -9.64
N TYR A 25 6.59 1.52 -9.75
CA TYR A 25 7.11 2.09 -10.97
C TYR A 25 8.47 1.47 -11.34
N GLU A 26 9.42 1.40 -10.41
CA GLU A 26 10.73 0.76 -10.60
C GLU A 26 10.58 -0.69 -11.10
N CYS A 27 9.79 -1.50 -10.39
CA CYS A 27 9.66 -2.92 -10.68
C CYS A 27 8.93 -3.23 -11.99
N TYR A 28 8.08 -2.32 -12.47
CA TYR A 28 7.25 -2.52 -13.64
C TYR A 28 7.52 -1.51 -14.76
N PHE A 29 8.58 -0.70 -14.68
CA PHE A 29 8.87 0.35 -15.65
C PHE A 29 9.04 -0.19 -17.07
N SER A 30 9.72 -1.33 -17.22
CA SER A 30 9.89 -1.99 -18.52
C SER A 30 8.56 -2.38 -19.14
N TYR A 31 7.61 -2.86 -18.33
CA TYR A 31 6.23 -3.15 -18.78
C TYR A 31 5.43 -1.87 -19.01
N TYR A 32 5.64 -0.81 -18.21
CA TYR A 32 4.96 0.46 -18.40
C TYR A 32 5.19 1.04 -19.80
N ARG A 33 6.41 0.87 -20.34
CA ARG A 33 6.74 1.30 -21.72
C ARG A 33 5.98 0.53 -22.81
N THR A 34 5.50 -0.68 -22.53
CA THR A 34 4.73 -1.48 -23.49
C THR A 34 3.23 -1.20 -23.44
N ILE A 35 2.76 -0.40 -22.48
CA ILE A 35 1.34 -0.03 -22.33
C ILE A 35 1.01 1.11 -23.31
N PRO A 36 -0.18 1.16 -23.94
CA PRO A 36 -0.62 2.28 -24.75
C PRO A 36 -0.54 3.64 -24.02
N LYS A 37 -0.18 4.71 -24.74
CA LYS A 37 0.06 6.05 -24.15
C LYS A 37 -1.14 6.61 -23.38
N GLU A 38 -2.36 6.28 -23.80
CA GLU A 38 -3.60 6.69 -23.15
C GLU A 38 -3.72 6.07 -21.74
N LEU A 39 -3.25 4.84 -21.59
CA LEU A 39 -3.25 4.10 -20.31
C LEU A 39 -2.04 4.46 -19.45
N GLN A 40 -0.89 4.77 -20.07
CA GLN A 40 0.31 5.24 -19.36
C GLN A 40 0.02 6.47 -18.47
N LYS A 41 -0.81 7.42 -18.94
CA LYS A 41 -1.21 8.59 -18.12
C LYS A 41 -1.98 8.17 -16.86
N LYS A 42 -2.88 7.19 -17.00
CA LYS A 42 -3.66 6.63 -15.89
C LYS A 42 -2.80 5.82 -14.91
N LEU A 43 -1.71 5.23 -15.39
CA LEU A 43 -0.79 4.41 -14.60
C LEU A 43 0.47 5.19 -14.16
N SER A 44 0.47 6.52 -14.31
CA SER A 44 1.59 7.35 -13.91
C SER A 44 1.81 7.33 -12.40
N ILE A 45 3.06 7.57 -12.00
CA ILE A 45 3.47 7.64 -10.59
C ILE A 45 2.73 8.75 -9.84
N GLN A 46 2.46 9.88 -10.51
CA GLN A 46 1.69 11.00 -9.95
C GLN A 46 0.26 10.56 -9.65
N ASN A 47 -0.39 9.85 -10.59
CA ASN A 47 -1.74 9.35 -10.38
C ASN A 47 -1.78 8.27 -9.29
N CYS A 48 -0.75 7.41 -9.20
CA CYS A 48 -0.60 6.47 -8.09
C CYS A 48 -0.58 7.19 -6.73
N LYS A 49 0.28 8.20 -6.59
CA LYS A 49 0.40 8.99 -5.35
C LYS A 49 -0.91 9.69 -5.02
N GLN A 50 -1.55 10.34 -6.00
CA GLN A 50 -2.83 11.01 -5.82
C GLN A 50 -3.93 10.04 -5.35
N LYS A 51 -4.05 8.87 -5.98
CA LYS A 51 -5.07 7.86 -5.65
C LYS A 51 -4.85 7.21 -4.28
N LEU A 52 -3.60 7.01 -3.87
CA LEU A 52 -3.29 6.47 -2.55
C LEU A 52 -3.59 7.48 -1.43
N LEU A 53 -3.39 8.78 -1.69
CA LEU A 53 -3.72 9.85 -0.75
C LEU A 53 -5.22 10.17 -0.71
N GLU A 54 -5.97 9.80 -1.75
CA GLU A 54 -7.42 10.01 -1.81
C GLU A 54 -8.14 9.32 -0.64
N ASN A 55 -8.86 10.10 0.14
CA ASN A 55 -9.55 9.67 1.37
C ASN A 55 -8.63 8.97 2.38
N LEU A 56 -7.33 9.30 2.40
CA LEU A 56 -6.36 8.67 3.30
C LEU A 56 -6.78 8.79 4.76
N ASP A 57 -7.18 9.98 5.20
CA ASP A 57 -7.57 10.21 6.60
C ASP A 57 -8.78 9.34 6.99
N LYS A 58 -9.75 9.16 6.09
CA LYS A 58 -10.90 8.26 6.30
C LYS A 58 -10.44 6.81 6.39
N LYS A 59 -9.52 6.37 5.53
CA LYS A 59 -8.99 4.99 5.55
C LYS A 59 -8.21 4.72 6.83
N ILE A 60 -7.38 5.68 7.27
CA ILE A 60 -6.59 5.57 8.50
C ILE A 60 -7.47 5.63 9.76
N ALA A 61 -8.56 6.40 9.73
CA ALA A 61 -9.52 6.45 10.84
C ALA A 61 -10.14 5.07 11.14
N LEU A 62 -10.21 4.17 10.16
CA LEU A 62 -10.68 2.79 10.34
C LEU A 62 -9.63 1.88 11.01
N HIS A 63 -8.37 2.32 11.11
CA HIS A 63 -7.32 1.48 11.67
C HIS A 63 -7.28 1.57 13.21
N ASN A 64 -7.47 0.43 13.86
CA ASN A 64 -7.16 0.24 15.28
C ASN A 64 -5.68 -0.15 15.47
N SER A 65 -5.22 -0.30 16.71
CA SER A 65 -3.81 -0.62 17.00
C SER A 65 -3.31 -1.88 16.29
N LYS A 66 -4.17 -2.92 16.15
CA LYS A 66 -3.82 -4.16 15.44
C LYS A 66 -3.62 -3.90 13.95
N THR A 67 -4.55 -3.21 13.30
CA THR A 67 -4.44 -2.96 11.84
C THR A 67 -3.35 -1.93 11.50
N LYS A 68 -3.06 -0.97 12.39
CA LYS A 68 -1.89 -0.10 12.26
C LYS A 68 -0.58 -0.90 12.26
N LEU A 69 -0.43 -1.84 13.19
CA LEU A 69 0.76 -2.70 13.24
C LEU A 69 0.89 -3.59 12.00
N LEU A 70 -0.22 -4.20 11.56
CA LEU A 70 -0.25 -5.01 10.34
C LEU A 70 0.12 -4.19 9.10
N ALA A 71 -0.33 -2.93 9.02
CA ALA A 71 0.01 -2.02 7.94
C ALA A 71 1.50 -1.67 7.94
N VAL A 72 2.08 -1.30 9.09
CA VAL A 72 3.52 -1.04 9.22
C VAL A 72 4.33 -2.23 8.72
N GLN A 73 4.03 -3.42 9.27
CA GLN A 73 4.68 -4.68 8.88
C GLN A 73 4.56 -4.97 7.39
N CYS A 74 3.36 -4.80 6.83
CA CYS A 74 3.10 -5.06 5.42
C CYS A 74 3.92 -4.12 4.53
N TYR A 75 3.89 -2.81 4.81
CA TYR A 75 4.58 -1.81 4.01
C TYR A 75 6.10 -2.01 4.07
N GLU A 76 6.67 -2.30 5.25
CA GLU A 76 8.09 -2.62 5.41
C GLU A 76 8.47 -3.83 4.56
N LYS A 77 7.73 -4.95 4.67
CA LYS A 77 8.03 -6.16 3.89
C LYS A 77 7.95 -5.91 2.38
N MET A 78 6.94 -5.15 1.93
CA MET A 78 6.84 -4.77 0.52
C MET A 78 8.03 -3.90 0.10
N LEU A 79 8.43 -2.91 0.90
CA LEU A 79 9.55 -2.00 0.62
C LEU A 79 10.93 -2.67 0.73
N GLU A 80 11.07 -3.76 1.49
CA GLU A 80 12.29 -4.58 1.58
C GLU A 80 12.37 -5.64 0.46
N SER A 81 11.25 -6.05 -0.12
CA SER A 81 11.22 -7.13 -1.11
C SER A 81 11.93 -6.81 -2.43
N SER A 82 12.45 -7.79 -3.16
CA SER A 82 12.92 -7.54 -4.53
C SER A 82 11.74 -7.39 -5.50
N CYS A 83 11.95 -6.79 -6.68
CA CYS A 83 10.89 -6.64 -7.68
C CYS A 83 10.23 -7.95 -8.11
N LYS A 84 11.01 -9.05 -8.16
CA LYS A 84 10.48 -10.40 -8.44
C LYS A 84 9.49 -10.87 -7.37
N LYS A 85 9.66 -10.42 -6.12
CA LYS A 85 8.84 -10.83 -4.97
C LYS A 85 7.80 -9.77 -4.58
N PHE A 86 7.88 -8.54 -5.09
CA PHE A 86 7.03 -7.42 -4.66
C PHE A 86 5.52 -7.75 -4.71
N MET A 87 5.03 -8.25 -5.84
CA MET A 87 3.61 -8.63 -5.97
C MET A 87 3.23 -9.88 -5.17
N MET A 88 4.17 -10.81 -4.97
CA MET A 88 3.92 -11.95 -4.11
C MET A 88 3.78 -11.51 -2.65
N VAL A 89 4.69 -10.67 -2.15
CA VAL A 89 4.66 -10.15 -0.78
C VAL A 89 3.39 -9.32 -0.55
N SER A 90 3.01 -8.47 -1.50
CA SER A 90 1.79 -7.67 -1.38
C SER A 90 0.51 -8.52 -1.24
N TYR A 91 0.56 -9.79 -1.64
CA TYR A 91 -0.57 -10.72 -1.57
C TYR A 91 -0.47 -11.72 -0.41
N ALA A 92 0.68 -12.40 -0.30
CA ALA A 92 0.88 -13.60 0.50
C ALA A 92 1.60 -13.36 1.83
N GLU A 93 2.24 -12.20 2.02
CA GLU A 93 2.87 -11.89 3.31
C GLU A 93 1.80 -11.87 4.41
N PRO A 94 1.98 -12.56 5.55
CA PRO A 94 0.94 -12.72 6.56
C PRO A 94 0.33 -11.41 7.06
N SER A 95 1.16 -10.38 7.23
CA SER A 95 0.71 -9.03 7.65
C SER A 95 -0.16 -8.37 6.58
N CYS A 96 0.24 -8.44 5.31
CA CYS A 96 -0.52 -7.92 4.17
C CYS A 96 -1.83 -8.68 3.94
N TYR A 97 -1.81 -10.01 4.06
CA TYR A 97 -3.01 -10.84 3.94
C TYR A 97 -4.02 -10.50 5.06
N SER A 98 -3.54 -10.45 6.31
CA SER A 98 -4.39 -10.17 7.47
C SER A 98 -4.98 -8.76 7.41
N LEU A 99 -4.16 -7.75 7.07
CA LEU A 99 -4.65 -6.38 6.89
C LEU A 99 -5.78 -6.29 5.86
N ARG A 100 -5.65 -7.00 4.73
CA ARG A 100 -6.68 -7.03 3.68
C ARG A 100 -7.96 -7.70 4.19
N LYS A 101 -7.85 -8.79 4.95
CA LYS A 101 -8.99 -9.50 5.52
C LYS A 101 -9.76 -8.61 6.50
N GLU A 102 -9.04 -7.94 7.40
CA GLU A 102 -9.62 -6.96 8.34
C GLU A 102 -10.32 -5.83 7.58
N ASN A 103 -9.65 -5.21 6.61
CA ASN A 103 -10.23 -4.12 5.80
C ASN A 103 -11.47 -4.55 5.00
N LYS A 104 -11.49 -5.78 4.45
CA LYS A 104 -12.68 -6.32 3.78
C LYS A 104 -13.86 -6.48 4.74
N SER A 105 -13.59 -6.95 5.96
CA SER A 105 -14.63 -7.08 6.99
C SER A 105 -15.19 -5.70 7.37
N PHE A 106 -14.33 -4.70 7.55
CA PHE A 106 -14.75 -3.33 7.86
C PHE A 106 -15.61 -2.71 6.75
N LEU A 107 -15.20 -2.84 5.48
CA LEU A 107 -15.95 -2.29 4.36
C LEU A 107 -17.30 -2.97 4.16
N LYS A 108 -17.39 -4.28 4.44
CA LYS A 108 -18.68 -4.99 4.42
C LYS A 108 -19.63 -4.45 5.49
N ASN A 109 -19.13 -4.23 6.71
CA ASN A 109 -19.94 -3.74 7.83
C ASN A 109 -20.34 -2.25 7.71
N LEU A 110 -19.72 -1.48 6.82
CA LEU A 110 -20.08 -0.08 6.55
C LEU A 110 -21.09 0.07 5.41
N ALA A 111 -21.33 -1.00 4.64
CA ALA A 111 -22.27 -1.04 3.52
C ALA A 111 -23.61 -1.71 3.89
N GLU A 112 -23.70 -2.25 5.11
CA GLU A 112 -24.92 -2.70 5.79
C GLU A 112 -25.45 -1.57 6.69
#